data_AF-A0A4R0E595-F1
#
_entry.id   AF-A0A4R0E595-F1
#
_cell.length_a   1.000
_cell.length_b   1.000
_cell.length_c   1.000
_cell.angle_alpha   90.00
_cell.angle_beta   90.00
_cell.angle_gamma   90.00
#
_symmetry.space_group_name_H-M   'P 1'
#
loop_
_entity.id
_entity.type
_entity.pdbx_description
1 polymer ?
#
loop_
_entity_poly.entity_id
_entity_poly.type
_entity_poly.pdbx_seq_one_letter_code
_entity_poly.pdbx_strand_id
1 'polypeptide(L)' 'MKRNIFKIVRGGWWPCEERVLISLLQDKYPLNFIAEVLGRDCRAVYAKIAVMQRQETKRMEQAA' A
#
# COMPACT_ATOMS: atom_id res chain seq x y z
N MET A 1 -14.83 22.04 -5.86
CA MET A 1 -13.97 20.88 -6.21
C MET A 1 -14.86 19.67 -6.47
N LYS A 2 -14.87 19.13 -7.70
CA LYS A 2 -15.67 17.94 -8.04
C LYS A 2 -15.03 16.71 -7.38
N ARG A 3 -15.73 16.05 -6.44
CA ARG A 3 -15.31 14.75 -5.90
C ARG A 3 -15.46 13.70 -7.01
N ASN A 4 -14.36 13.31 -7.66
CA ASN A 4 -14.37 12.22 -8.64
C ASN A 4 -14.54 10.89 -7.88
N ILE A 5 -15.78 10.44 -7.78
CA ILE A 5 -16.20 9.24 -7.03
C ILE A 5 -15.51 7.97 -7.58
N PHE A 6 -15.09 7.98 -8.84
CA PHE A 6 -14.38 6.89 -9.51
C PHE A 6 -12.85 6.90 -9.31
N LYS A 7 -12.27 7.89 -8.62
CA LYS A 7 -10.82 7.99 -8.45
C LYS A 7 -10.27 7.03 -7.38
N ILE A 8 -11.15 6.51 -6.52
CA ILE A 8 -10.74 5.64 -5.41
C ILE A 8 -10.84 4.19 -5.90
N VAL A 9 -9.69 3.53 -6.04
CA VAL A 9 -9.63 2.10 -6.34
C VAL A 9 -10.18 1.33 -5.13
N ARG A 10 -11.41 0.80 -5.25
CA ARG A 10 -12.05 -0.04 -4.25
C ARG A 10 -11.92 -1.50 -4.67
N GLY A 11 -11.06 -2.26 -4.00
CA GLY A 11 -10.82 -3.67 -4.33
C GLY A 11 -9.52 -4.22 -3.75
N GLY A 12 -9.24 -5.47 -4.09
CA GLY A 12 -7.98 -6.15 -3.76
C GLY A 12 -6.75 -5.38 -4.27
N TRP A 13 -5.61 -5.62 -3.65
CA TRP A 13 -4.34 -5.04 -4.08
C TRP A 13 -3.82 -5.82 -5.29
N TRP A 14 -3.51 -5.10 -6.36
CA TRP A 14 -2.93 -5.70 -7.55
C TRP A 14 -1.43 -5.94 -7.32
N PRO A 15 -0.84 -7.02 -7.85
CA PRO A 15 0.60 -7.27 -7.70
C PRO A 15 1.51 -6.14 -8.23
N CYS A 16 1.02 -5.33 -9.18
CA CYS A 16 1.73 -4.13 -9.63
C CYS A 16 1.65 -2.98 -8.62
N GLU A 17 0.49 -2.72 -8.02
CA GLU A 17 0.32 -1.71 -6.96
C GLU A 17 1.19 -2.03 -5.74
N GLU A 18 1.30 -3.32 -5.38
CA GLU A 18 2.15 -3.75 -4.27
C GLU A 18 3.64 -3.50 -4.56
N ARG A 19 4.11 -3.77 -5.79
CA ARG A 19 5.49 -3.46 -6.19
C ARG A 19 5.78 -1.97 -6.12
N VAL A 20 4.87 -1.14 -6.62
CA VAL A 20 4.99 0.32 -6.54
C VAL A 20 4.98 0.79 -5.08
N LEU A 21 4.10 0.25 -4.25
CA LEU A 21 4.07 0.55 -2.80
C LEU A 21 5.41 0.24 -2.14
N ILE A 22 5.98 -0.95 -2.39
CA ILE A 22 7.28 -1.34 -1.82
C ILE A 22 8.37 -0.37 -2.27
N SER A 23 8.47 -0.06 -3.56
CA SER A 23 9.47 0.87 -4.08
C SER A 23 9.33 2.26 -3.45
N LEU A 24 8.11 2.79 -3.34
CA LEU A 24 7.88 4.11 -2.73
C LEU A 24 8.21 4.13 -1.22
N LEU A 25 7.98 3.01 -0.52
CA LEU A 25 8.36 2.87 0.88
C LEU A 25 9.88 2.79 1.05
N GLN A 26 10.59 2.09 0.16
CA GLN A 26 12.06 2.02 0.13
C GLN A 26 12.67 3.39 -0.10
N ASP A 27 12.08 4.18 -1.01
CA ASP A 27 12.46 5.56 -1.31
C ASP A 27 12.05 6.55 -0.20
N LYS A 28 11.40 6.08 0.87
CA LYS A 28 10.96 6.86 2.05
C LYS A 28 9.98 7.99 1.70
N TYR A 29 9.14 7.81 0.69
CA TYR A 29 8.08 8.77 0.41
C TYR A 29 7.03 8.81 1.52
N PRO A 30 6.39 9.97 1.77
CA PRO A 30 5.38 10.10 2.79
C PRO A 30 4.07 9.43 2.36
N LEU A 31 3.34 8.87 3.32
CA LEU A 31 2.14 8.04 3.09
C LEU A 31 1.03 8.76 2.31
N ASN A 32 0.86 10.06 2.52
CA ASN A 32 -0.10 10.89 1.79
C ASN A 32 0.21 10.94 0.29
N PHE A 33 1.49 11.07 -0.06
CA PHE A 33 1.94 11.05 -1.45
C PHE A 33 1.72 9.67 -2.09
N ILE A 34 2.08 8.61 -1.36
CA ILE A 34 1.88 7.23 -1.82
C ILE A 34 0.39 6.95 -2.09
N ALA A 35 -0.48 7.38 -1.19
CA ALA A 35 -1.93 7.23 -1.34
C ALA A 35 -2.46 7.96 -2.58
N GLU A 36 -1.95 9.17 -2.85
CA GLU A 36 -2.30 9.94 -4.04
C GLU A 36 -1.84 9.25 -5.35
N VAL A 37 -0.59 8.76 -5.39
CA VAL A 37 -0.02 8.06 -6.54
C VAL A 37 -0.79 6.77 -6.84
N LEU A 38 -1.15 6.01 -5.81
CA LEU A 38 -1.90 4.77 -5.95
C LEU A 38 -3.40 4.98 -6.15
N GLY A 39 -3.90 6.21 -6.05
CA GLY A 39 -5.34 6.49 -6.12
C GLY A 39 -6.14 5.76 -5.02
N ARG A 40 -5.53 5.57 -3.84
CA ARG A 40 -6.12 4.86 -2.70
C ARG A 40 -6.21 5.77 -1.48
N ASP A 41 -7.06 5.40 -0.54
CA ASP A 41 -7.13 6.09 0.75
C ASP A 41 -5.88 5.80 1.59
N CYS A 42 -5.38 6.80 2.32
CA CYS A 42 -4.25 6.63 3.25
C CYS A 42 -4.47 5.48 4.24
N ARG A 43 -5.73 5.28 4.68
CA ARG A 43 -6.10 4.18 5.57
C ARG A 43 -5.93 2.81 4.92
N ALA A 44 -6.22 2.69 3.63
CA ALA A 44 -6.03 1.45 2.88
C ALA A 44 -4.53 1.12 2.71
N VAL A 45 -3.70 2.14 2.45
CA VAL A 45 -2.24 1.99 2.39
C VAL A 45 -1.68 1.54 3.75
N TYR A 46 -2.10 2.18 4.84
CA TYR A 46 -1.66 1.81 6.19
C TYR A 46 -2.03 0.35 6.55
N ALA A 47 -3.27 -0.04 6.26
CA ALA A 47 -3.73 -1.41 6.48
C ALA A 47 -2.91 -2.42 5.68
N LYS A 48 -2.55 -2.09 4.43
CA LYS A 48 -1.72 -2.96 3.59
C LYS A 48 -0.32 -3.13 4.14
N ILE A 49 0.33 -2.05 4.56
CA ILE A 49 1.67 -2.10 5.16
C ILE A 49 1.66 -3.00 6.40
N ALA A 50 0.66 -2.86 7.28
CA ALA A 50 0.53 -3.72 8.46
C ALA A 50 0.31 -5.20 8.11
N VAL A 51 -0.37 -5.51 7.01
CA VAL A 51 -0.50 -6.88 6.50
C VAL A 51 0.83 -7.41 5.98
N MET A 52 1.57 -6.61 5.19
CA MET A 52 2.86 -7.01 4.63
C MET A 52 3.90 -7.28 5.72
N GLN A 53 3.99 -6.40 6.72
CA GLN A 53 4.86 -6.60 7.89
C GLN A 53 4.56 -7.92 8.61
N ARG A 54 3.27 -8.21 8.87
CA ARG A 54 2.88 -9.50 9.48
C ARG A 54 3.26 -10.71 8.63
N GLN A 55 3.18 -10.60 7.31
CA GLN A 55 3.56 -11.67 6.39
C GLN A 55 5.09 -11.85 6.32
N GLU A 56 5.86 -10.77 6.48
CA GLU A 56 7.32 -10.84 6.59
C GLU A 56 7.75 -11.48 7.90
N THR A 57 7.18 -11.06 9.05
CA THR A 57 7.49 -11.66 10.35
C THR A 57 7.25 -13.17 10.35
N LYS A 58 6.09 -13.62 9.84
CA LYS A 58 5.77 -15.05 9.72
C LYS A 58 6.72 -15.82 8.80
N ARG A 59 7.21 -15.20 7.72
CA ARG A 59 8.18 -15.83 6.81
C ARG A 59 9.54 -16.00 7.46
N MET A 60 9.98 -15.03 8.27
CA MET A 60 11.23 -15.14 9.02
C MET A 60 11.15 -16.22 10.10
N GLU A 61 10.01 -16.35 10.79
CA GLU A 61 9.78 -17.42 11.78
C GLU A 61 9.79 -18.84 11.18
N GLN A 62 9.35 -19.00 9.92
CA GLN A 62 9.36 -20.29 9.23
C GLN A 62 10.71 -20.65 8.61
N ALA A 63 11.62 -19.69 8.48
CA ALA A 63 12.94 -19.87 7.88
C ALA A 63 14.07 -20.04 8.92
N ALA A 64 13.74 -19.94 10.21
CA ALA A 64 14.62 -20.16 11.35
C ALA A 64 14.44 -21.57 11.93
#